data_AF-A0A969NGJ7-F1
#
_entry.id   AF-A0A969NGJ7-F1
#
_cell.length_a   1.000
_cell.length_b   1.000
_cell.length_c   1.000
_cell.angle_alpha   90.00
_cell.angle_beta   90.00
_cell.angle_gamma   90.00
#
_symmetry.space_group_name_H-M   'P 1'
#
loop_
_entity.id
_entity.type
_entity.pdbx_description
1 polymer ?
#
loop_
_entity_poly.entity_id
_entity_poly.type
_entity_poly.pdbx_seq_one_letter_code
_entity_poly.pdbx_strand_id
1 'polypeptide(L)'
;MTYYLLISLCVIVIISYIFELTGKFTKIPGVILLIITGMVVNYFLEYFAIKIPDLSGLLPMMGTLGLILIVLEGSLDLSISKEKKA
;
A
#
# COMPACT_ATOMS: atom_id res chain seq x y z
N MET A 1 22.17 -9.74 10.91
CA MET A 1 21.02 -10.11 10.05
C MET A 1 19.77 -9.30 10.40
N THR A 2 19.32 -9.29 11.66
CA THR A 2 18.12 -8.54 12.11
C THR A 2 18.16 -7.05 11.79
N TYR A 3 19.33 -6.40 11.90
CA TYR A 3 19.48 -4.99 11.53
C TYR A 3 19.14 -4.71 10.06
N TYR A 4 19.51 -5.61 9.13
CA TYR A 4 19.19 -5.43 7.72
C TYR A 4 17.68 -5.52 7.45
N LEU A 5 16.97 -6.41 8.16
CA LEU A 5 15.50 -6.48 8.07
C LEU A 5 14.85 -5.21 8.62
N LEU A 6 15.31 -4.71 9.77
CA LEU A 6 14.81 -3.47 10.37
C LEU A 6 15.04 -2.27 9.45
N ILE A 7 16.25 -2.14 8.90
CA ILE A 7 16.60 -1.07 7.96
C ILE A 7 15.73 -1.15 6.72
N SER A 8 15.57 -2.33 6.12
CA SER A 8 14.72 -2.54 4.95
C SER A 8 13.27 -2.14 5.22
N LEU A 9 12.70 -2.57 6.35
CA LEU A 9 11.34 -2.19 6.76
C LEU A 9 11.20 -0.67 6.92
N CYS A 10 12.18 -0.03 7.56
CA CYS A 10 12.18 1.41 7.76
C CYS A 10 12.21 2.16 6.42
N VAL A 11 13.05 1.72 5.47
CA VAL A 11 13.14 2.30 4.13
C VAL A 11 11.79 2.15 3.40
N ILE A 12 11.14 1.00 3.48
CA ILE A 12 9.81 0.78 2.87
C ILE A 12 8.78 1.76 3.46
N VAL A 13 8.76 1.95 4.78
CA VAL A 13 7.84 2.90 5.44
C VAL A 13 8.11 4.33 5.02
N ILE A 14 9.38 4.75 4.95
CA ILE A 14 9.76 6.10 4.51
C ILE A 14 9.33 6.35 3.07
N ILE A 15 9.53 5.37 2.18
CA ILE A 15 9.08 5.43 0.79
C ILE A 15 7.56 5.54 0.72
N SER A 16 6.83 4.76 1.51
CA SER A 16 5.35 4.83 1.57
C SER A 16 4.88 6.23 1.97
N TYR A 17 5.52 6.85 2.96
CA TYR A 17 5.21 8.21 3.39
C TYR A 17 5.50 9.25 2.30
N ILE A 18 6.60 9.08 1.55
CA ILE A 18 6.92 9.95 0.40
C ILE A 18 5.78 9.91 -0.64
N PHE A 19 5.22 8.74 -0.90
CA PHE A 19 4.13 8.57 -1.86
C PHE A 19 2.81 9.12 -1.37
N GLU A 20 2.53 9.00 -0.08
CA GLU A 20 1.37 9.62 0.55
C GLU A 20 1.44 11.15 0.47
N LEU A 21 2.62 11.72 0.72
CA LEU A 21 2.86 13.16 0.59
C LEU A 21 2.74 13.63 -0.87
N THR A 22 3.29 12.87 -1.81
CA THR A 22 3.18 13.15 -3.25
C THR A 22 1.73 13.08 -3.74
N GLY A 23 0.94 12.14 -3.19
CA GLY A 23 -0.49 12.01 -3.48
C GLY A 23 -1.29 13.28 -3.18
N LYS A 24 -0.88 14.06 -2.16
CA LYS A 24 -1.50 15.37 -1.85
C LYS A 24 -1.36 16.39 -2.98
N PHE A 25 -0.27 16.33 -3.75
CA PHE A 25 -0.05 17.22 -4.90
C PHE A 25 -0.83 16.76 -6.14
N THR A 26 -0.93 15.44 -6.36
CA THR A 26 -1.59 14.87 -7.55
C THR A 26 -3.10 14.67 -7.36
N LYS A 27 -3.65 14.89 -6.16
CA LYS A 27 -5.05 14.55 -5.76
C LYS A 27 -5.36 13.04 -5.84
N ILE A 28 -4.35 12.19 -6.00
CA ILE A 28 -4.51 10.73 -6.09
C ILE A 28 -4.17 10.13 -4.72
N PRO A 29 -4.99 9.22 -4.18
CA PRO A 29 -4.66 8.47 -2.97
C PRO A 29 -3.28 7.81 -3.06
N GLY A 30 -2.47 7.92 -2.00
CA GLY A 30 -1.10 7.37 -1.97
C GLY A 30 -1.03 5.88 -2.32
N VAL A 31 -2.05 5.10 -1.96
CA VAL A 31 -2.16 3.66 -2.26
C VAL A 31 -2.09 3.37 -3.77
N ILE A 32 -2.78 4.17 -4.60
CA ILE A 32 -2.81 3.96 -6.05
C ILE A 32 -1.42 4.21 -6.65
N LEU A 33 -0.72 5.22 -6.13
CA LEU A 33 0.62 5.57 -6.57
C LEU A 33 1.63 4.47 -6.20
N LEU A 34 1.44 3.81 -5.06
CA LEU A 34 2.18 2.62 -4.64
C LEU A 34 1.92 1.42 -5.57
N ILE A 35 0.66 1.14 -5.93
CA ILE A 35 0.30 0.06 -6.86
C ILE A 35 0.96 0.28 -8.23
N ILE A 36 0.88 1.50 -8.77
CA ILE A 36 1.51 1.86 -10.04
C ILE A 36 3.03 1.68 -9.96
N THR A 37 3.66 2.13 -8.88
CA THR A 37 5.11 1.95 -8.70
C THR A 37 5.49 0.47 -8.71
N GLY A 38 4.74 -0.39 -8.01
CA GLY A 38 4.95 -1.83 -8.02
C GLY A 38 4.78 -2.44 -9.42
N MET A 39 3.79 -1.97 -10.19
CA MET A 39 3.57 -2.41 -11.57
C MET A 39 4.71 -1.98 -12.50
N VAL A 40 5.21 -0.75 -12.36
CA VAL A 40 6.36 -0.25 -13.11
C VAL A 40 7.61 -1.08 -12.78
N VAL A 41 7.86 -1.35 -11.50
CA VAL A 41 8.98 -2.20 -11.07
C VAL A 41 8.85 -3.59 -11.70
N ASN A 42 7.67 -4.20 -11.67
CA ASN A 42 7.42 -5.51 -12.29
C ASN A 42 7.73 -5.50 -13.80
N TYR A 43 7.29 -4.46 -14.50
CA TYR A 43 7.56 -4.27 -15.93
C TYR A 43 9.07 -4.15 -16.23
N PHE A 44 9.81 -3.38 -15.41
CA PHE A 44 11.27 -3.30 -15.53
C PHE A 44 11.94 -4.66 -15.24
N LEU A 45 11.48 -5.41 -14.24
CA LEU A 45 12.05 -6.72 -13.92
C LEU A 45 11.86 -7.73 -15.06
N GLU A 46 10.71 -7.70 -15.73
CA GLU A 46 10.45 -8.52 -16.92
C GLU A 46 11.37 -8.12 -18.08
N TYR A 47 11.57 -6.81 -18.29
CA TYR A 47 12.52 -6.30 -19.28
C TYR A 47 13.97 -6.75 -19.01
N PHE A 48 14.38 -6.83 -17.75
CA PHE A 48 15.70 -7.32 -17.33
C PHE A 48 15.79 -8.86 -17.21
N ALA A 49 14.72 -9.60 -17.56
CA ALA A 49 14.63 -11.06 -17.47
C ALA A 49 14.90 -11.62 -16.05
N ILE A 50 14.60 -10.84 -15.01
CA ILE A 50 14.71 -11.27 -13.62
C ILE A 50 13.47 -12.07 -13.25
N LYS A 51 13.63 -13.35 -12.92
CA LYS A 51 12.52 -14.21 -12.48
C LYS A 51 12.04 -13.80 -11.09
N ILE A 52 10.78 -13.40 -11.02
CA ILE A 52 10.07 -13.14 -9.77
C ILE A 52 9.52 -14.49 -9.26
N PRO A 53 9.65 -14.81 -7.97
CA PRO A 53 8.99 -15.98 -7.39
C PRO A 53 7.47 -15.88 -7.56
N ASP A 54 6.78 -17.02 -7.52
CA ASP A 54 5.31 -17.01 -7.58
C ASP A 54 4.71 -16.54 -6.24
N LEU A 55 4.04 -15.39 -6.26
CA LEU A 55 3.32 -14.83 -5.11
C LEU A 55 1.80 -15.12 -5.15
N SER A 56 1.32 -15.94 -6.08
CA SER A 56 -0.12 -16.18 -6.31
C SER A 56 -0.87 -16.65 -5.05
N GLY A 57 -0.20 -17.35 -4.13
CA GLY A 57 -0.80 -17.76 -2.85
C GLY A 57 -0.83 -16.65 -1.78
N LEU A 58 0.15 -15.74 -1.76
CA LEU A 58 0.29 -14.71 -0.74
C LEU A 58 -0.47 -13.42 -1.09
N LEU A 59 -0.56 -13.11 -2.39
CA LEU A 59 -1.17 -11.87 -2.88
C LEU A 59 -2.66 -11.73 -2.52
N PRO A 60 -3.51 -12.77 -2.64
CA PRO A 60 -4.91 -12.69 -2.24
C PRO A 60 -5.08 -12.50 -0.72
N MET A 61 -4.22 -13.12 0.08
CA MET A 61 -4.23 -12.98 1.53
C MET A 61 -3.88 -11.55 1.94
N MET A 62 -2.79 -10.99 1.41
CA MET A 62 -2.38 -9.60 1.67
C MET A 62 -3.42 -8.61 1.17
N GLY A 63 -4.03 -8.85 0.00
CA GLY A 63 -5.10 -8.00 -0.55
C GLY A 63 -6.35 -8.00 0.33
N THR A 64 -6.78 -9.16 0.82
CA THR A 64 -7.92 -9.27 1.73
C THR A 64 -7.65 -8.55 3.05
N LEU A 65 -6.47 -8.75 3.65
CA LEU A 65 -6.07 -8.04 4.86
C LEU A 65 -6.02 -6.52 4.63
N GLY A 66 -5.46 -6.08 3.51
CA GLY A 66 -5.43 -4.66 3.13
C GLY A 66 -6.83 -4.06 3.00
N LEU A 67 -7.74 -4.74 2.29
CA LEU A 67 -9.14 -4.30 2.14
C LEU A 67 -9.86 -4.21 3.48
N ILE A 68 -9.69 -5.21 4.36
CA ILE A 68 -10.26 -5.20 5.72
C ILE A 68 -9.75 -4.00 6.51
N LEU A 69 -8.44 -3.74 6.49
CA LEU A 69 -7.83 -2.62 7.21
C LEU A 69 -8.34 -1.27 6.69
N ILE A 70 -8.45 -1.09 5.37
CA ILE A 70 -8.96 0.15 4.76
C ILE A 70 -10.43 0.39 5.14
N VAL A 71 -11.27 -0.66 5.10
CA VAL A 71 -12.68 -0.56 5.50
C VAL A 71 -12.80 -0.25 6.99
N LEU A 72 -11.99 -0.90 7.83
CA LEU A 72 -11.97 -0.65 9.26
C LEU A 72 -11.59 0.80 9.56
N GLU A 73 -10.52 1.30 8.95
CA GLU A 73 -10.07 2.69 9.09
C GLU A 73 -11.15 3.68 8.66
N GLY A 74 -11.77 3.47 7.49
CA GLY A 74 -12.88 4.31 7.03
C GLY A 74 -14.12 4.25 7.92
N SER A 75 -14.42 3.08 8.51
CA SER A 75 -15.53 2.92 9.45
C SER A 75 -15.25 3.51 10.84
N LEU A 76 -13.96 3.57 11.24
CA LEU A 76 -13.52 4.13 12.51
C LEU A 76 -13.44 5.67 12.45
N ASP A 77 -13.04 6.21 11.31
CA ASP A 77 -13.10 7.65 11.01
C ASP A 77 -14.54 8.17 10.94
N LEU A 78 -15.50 7.29 10.58
CA LEU A 78 -16.92 7.57 10.60
C LEU A 78 -17.44 7.71 12.04
N SER A 79 -17.27 8.90 12.61
CA SER A 79 -17.91 9.28 13.86
C SER A 79 -19.43 9.31 13.68
N ILE A 80 -20.13 8.36 14.30
CA ILE A 80 -21.60 8.37 14.36
C ILE A 80 -22.02 9.55 15.25
N SER A 81 -22.22 10.72 14.62
CA SER A 81 -23.02 11.79 15.21
C SER A 81 -24.49 11.37 15.10
N LYS A 82 -25.19 11.28 16.24
CA LYS A 82 -26.65 11.10 16.33
C LYS A 82 -27.40 12.35 15.84
N GLU A 83 -27.02 12.92 14.70
CA GLU A 83 -27.72 14.03 14.08
C GLU A 83 -28.37 13.58 12.77
N LYS A 84 -29.22 12.57 12.89
CA LYS A 84 -30.34 12.41 11.96
C LYS A 84 -31.60 12.75 12.72
N LYS A 85 -32.00 14.03 12.63
CA LYS A 85 -33.41 14.39 12.80
C LYS A 85 -34.23 13.61 11.78
N ALA A 86 -35.42 13.21 12.23
CA ALA A 86 -36.47 12.60 11.43
C ALA A 86 -36.63 13.28 10.06
#